data_AF-A0A088E7Z6-F1
#
_entry.id   AF-A0A088E7Z6-F1
#
_cell.length_a   1.000
_cell.length_b   1.000
_cell.length_c   1.000
_cell.angle_alpha   90.00
_cell.angle_beta   90.00
_cell.angle_gamma   90.00
#
_symmetry.space_group_name_H-M   'P 1'
#
loop_
_entity.id
_entity.type
_entity.pdbx_description
1 polymer ?
#
loop_
_entity_poly.entity_id
_entity_poly.type
_entity_poly.pdbx_seq_one_letter_code
_entity_poly.pdbx_strand_id
1 'polypeptide(L)'
;MLEELGFRQGQSLFLDTKSLALEQLPLISRVLNLSLEWDKALSLHGPDGTVVNVVGKGETQEAITPLREDSIPWNFKRIDQDSLRSMVRDLLPCEEGEGYLNPSPWERTLSGRSVKLAPGEVGPGKVQEELEMTEMVQTGFYNAFFHHLNPLYISSIGLRSSISIRTFMVSIQGSSSSYTLFSNRSFTVEFENGRARIDGGALMKRSTTWREAKPHRMVWDAVNQVIDLDCRPKYKVSLLRIEPSSVVPLRLKYENGKVEIDLLNLDDKPVVSTLYLPARITSAFVTDPRDMSGESIDPEFDRVKVPMRRWGLLSVSLEVKRLLEALLKKKIISA
;
A
#
# COMPACT_ATOMS: atom_id res chain seq x y z
N MET A 1 3.64 -7.08 -10.12
CA MET A 1 2.70 -6.68 -9.04
C MET A 1 1.26 -6.72 -9.54
N LEU A 2 0.94 -6.00 -10.62
CA LEU A 2 -0.40 -5.95 -11.22
C LEU A 2 -0.75 -7.17 -12.08
N GLU A 3 0.22 -8.06 -12.36
CA GLU A 3 0.03 -9.29 -13.13
C GLU A 3 -0.94 -10.29 -12.46
N GLU A 4 -1.13 -10.22 -11.14
CA GLU A 4 -2.14 -11.02 -10.43
C GLU A 4 -3.58 -10.65 -10.81
N LEU A 5 -3.77 -9.47 -11.41
CA LEU A 5 -5.03 -9.10 -12.04
C LEU A 5 -5.28 -9.87 -13.35
N GLY A 6 -4.29 -10.63 -13.83
CA GLY A 6 -4.35 -11.38 -15.09
C GLY A 6 -3.85 -10.59 -16.30
N PHE A 7 -3.27 -9.41 -16.09
CA PHE A 7 -2.75 -8.57 -17.17
C PHE A 7 -1.26 -8.81 -17.41
N ARG A 8 -0.84 -8.80 -18.69
CA ARG A 8 0.58 -8.89 -19.08
C ARG A 8 1.05 -7.57 -19.65
N GLN A 9 2.32 -7.25 -19.44
CA GLN A 9 2.91 -6.02 -19.96
C GLN A 9 2.84 -5.99 -21.50
N GLY A 10 2.44 -4.85 -22.08
CA GLY A 10 2.46 -4.62 -23.53
C GLY A 10 1.33 -5.29 -24.32
N GLN A 11 0.35 -5.92 -23.67
CA GLN A 11 -0.75 -6.59 -24.38
C GLN A 11 -1.86 -5.61 -24.81
N SER A 12 -2.61 -5.97 -25.86
CA SER A 12 -3.93 -5.40 -26.08
C SER A 12 -4.97 -6.10 -25.19
N LEU A 13 -5.85 -5.33 -24.56
CA LEU A 13 -6.88 -5.78 -23.64
C LEU A 13 -8.25 -5.31 -24.12
N PHE A 14 -9.09 -6.26 -24.52
CA PHE A 14 -10.51 -5.99 -24.72
C PHE A 14 -11.22 -5.89 -23.37
N LEU A 15 -11.96 -4.81 -23.13
CA LEU A 15 -12.58 -4.54 -21.84
C LEU A 15 -13.75 -5.50 -21.59
N ASP A 16 -13.53 -6.39 -20.62
CA ASP A 16 -14.49 -7.35 -20.09
C ASP A 16 -15.12 -6.87 -18.77
N THR A 17 -16.00 -7.69 -18.19
CA THR A 17 -16.64 -7.36 -16.90
C THR A 17 -15.64 -7.02 -15.79
N LYS A 18 -14.53 -7.75 -15.70
CA LYS A 18 -13.55 -7.58 -14.64
C LYS A 18 -12.78 -6.27 -14.79
N SER A 19 -12.31 -5.98 -16.00
CA SER A 19 -11.56 -4.76 -16.29
C SER A 19 -12.43 -3.51 -16.21
N LEU A 20 -13.70 -3.57 -16.63
CA LEU A 20 -14.67 -2.47 -16.47
C LEU A 20 -14.94 -2.10 -15.00
N ALA A 21 -14.71 -3.02 -14.07
CA ALA A 21 -14.86 -2.78 -12.63
C ALA A 21 -13.62 -2.17 -11.95
N LEU A 22 -12.49 -2.04 -12.64
CA LEU A 22 -11.26 -1.50 -12.06
C LEU A 22 -11.30 0.03 -12.04
N GLU A 23 -11.33 0.64 -10.84
CA GLU A 23 -11.29 2.10 -10.69
C GLU A 23 -9.99 2.70 -11.18
N GLN A 24 -8.86 2.02 -10.99
CA GLN A 24 -7.56 2.50 -11.45
C GLN A 24 -7.16 1.88 -12.79
N LEU A 25 -8.11 1.45 -13.63
CA LEU A 25 -7.79 0.89 -14.95
C LEU A 25 -6.88 1.81 -15.77
N PRO A 26 -7.09 3.14 -15.84
CA PRO A 26 -6.20 4.03 -16.58
C PRO A 26 -4.76 4.05 -16.05
N LEU A 27 -4.58 4.08 -14.73
CA LEU A 27 -3.25 4.02 -14.11
C LEU A 27 -2.59 2.66 -14.37
N ILE A 28 -3.34 1.57 -14.18
CA ILE A 28 -2.87 0.19 -14.42
C ILE A 28 -2.45 0.01 -15.88
N SER A 29 -3.22 0.52 -16.83
CA SER A 29 -2.91 0.40 -18.25
C SER A 29 -1.65 1.18 -18.61
N ARG A 30 -1.40 2.34 -18.00
CA ARG A 30 -0.14 3.07 -18.18
C ARG A 30 1.06 2.30 -17.63
N VAL A 31 0.97 1.83 -16.38
CA VAL A 31 2.04 1.06 -15.72
C VAL A 31 2.40 -0.20 -16.50
N LEU A 32 1.41 -0.91 -17.03
CA LEU A 32 1.60 -2.15 -17.78
C LEU A 32 1.74 -1.93 -19.30
N ASN A 33 1.71 -0.68 -19.77
CA ASN A 33 1.71 -0.33 -21.18
C ASN A 33 0.65 -1.11 -22.00
N LEU A 34 -0.59 -1.14 -21.52
CA LEU A 34 -1.71 -1.82 -22.16
C LEU A 34 -2.35 -0.94 -23.23
N SER A 35 -2.72 -1.55 -24.36
CA SER A 35 -3.67 -0.96 -25.31
C SER A 35 -5.08 -1.42 -24.93
N LEU A 36 -6.03 -0.49 -24.78
CA LEU A 36 -7.38 -0.82 -24.35
C LEU A 36 -8.34 -0.77 -25.54
N GLU A 37 -9.19 -1.80 -25.67
CA GLU A 37 -10.19 -1.91 -26.73
C GLU A 37 -11.59 -2.16 -26.14
N TRP A 38 -12.62 -1.53 -26.67
CA TRP A 38 -14.01 -1.78 -26.27
C TRP A 38 -14.99 -1.46 -27.40
N ASP A 39 -16.29 -1.69 -27.17
CA ASP A 39 -17.32 -1.47 -28.18
C ASP A 39 -17.39 0.00 -28.64
N LYS A 40 -17.14 0.94 -27.72
CA LYS A 40 -17.18 2.39 -27.95
C LYS A 40 -15.81 3.01 -27.75
N ALA A 41 -15.47 4.00 -28.58
CA ALA A 41 -14.28 4.80 -28.36
C ALA A 41 -14.45 5.68 -27.11
N LEU A 42 -13.50 5.62 -26.17
CA LEU A 42 -13.57 6.39 -24.92
C LEU A 42 -12.27 7.15 -24.62
N SER A 43 -12.41 8.34 -24.01
CA SER A 43 -11.40 8.94 -23.14
C SER A 43 -11.73 8.56 -21.72
N LEU A 44 -10.93 7.67 -21.13
CA LEU A 44 -11.20 7.05 -19.83
C LEU A 44 -10.36 7.69 -18.73
N HIS A 45 -11.04 8.21 -17.70
CA HIS A 45 -10.44 8.95 -16.60
C HIS A 45 -10.42 8.13 -15.31
N GLY A 46 -9.24 8.06 -14.68
CA GLY A 46 -9.01 7.44 -13.37
C GLY A 46 -9.19 8.43 -12.21
N PRO A 47 -9.44 7.94 -10.98
CA PRO A 47 -9.60 8.80 -9.81
C PRO A 47 -8.31 9.55 -9.43
N ASP A 48 -7.15 9.02 -9.81
CA ASP A 48 -5.84 9.69 -9.66
C ASP A 48 -5.60 10.84 -10.66
N GLY A 49 -6.48 10.95 -11.68
CA GLY A 49 -6.36 11.91 -12.78
C GLY A 49 -5.62 11.37 -14.01
N THR A 50 -5.27 10.09 -14.06
CA THR A 50 -4.73 9.46 -15.29
C THR A 50 -5.81 9.40 -16.37
N VAL A 51 -5.41 9.67 -17.62
CA VAL A 51 -6.28 9.59 -18.79
C VAL A 51 -5.68 8.66 -19.85
N VAL A 52 -6.51 7.77 -20.39
CA VAL A 52 -6.14 6.81 -21.43
C VAL A 52 -7.24 6.75 -22.48
N ASN A 53 -6.84 6.47 -23.73
CA ASN A 53 -7.80 6.28 -24.81
C ASN A 53 -8.12 4.79 -24.95
N VAL A 54 -9.40 4.48 -25.09
CA VAL A 54 -9.91 3.15 -25.42
C VAL A 54 -10.32 3.15 -26.88
N VAL A 55 -9.76 2.23 -27.67
CA VAL A 55 -10.08 2.07 -29.08
C VAL A 55 -11.45 1.41 -29.21
N GLY A 56 -12.33 1.96 -30.04
CA GLY A 56 -13.66 1.42 -30.26
C GLY A 56 -14.37 2.13 -31.41
N LYS A 57 -15.68 1.88 -31.57
CA LYS A 57 -16.47 2.47 -32.67
C LYS A 57 -17.08 3.81 -32.27
N GLY A 58 -17.28 4.68 -33.26
CA GLY A 58 -17.99 5.97 -33.11
C GLY A 58 -17.10 7.12 -32.64
N GLU A 59 -17.74 8.24 -32.29
CA GLU A 59 -17.06 9.40 -31.70
C GLU A 59 -16.57 9.09 -30.29
N THR A 60 -15.40 9.61 -29.93
CA THR A 60 -14.81 9.42 -28.59
C THR A 60 -15.67 10.08 -27.52
N GLN A 61 -16.12 9.30 -26.54
CA GLN A 61 -16.89 9.79 -25.39
C GLN A 61 -16.01 9.88 -24.13
N GLU A 62 -16.25 10.85 -23.27
CA GLU A 62 -15.60 10.90 -21.96
C GLU A 62 -16.28 9.96 -20.95
N ALA A 63 -15.51 9.23 -20.17
CA ALA A 63 -16.02 8.37 -19.11
C ALA A 63 -15.07 8.31 -17.91
N ILE A 64 -15.64 8.08 -16.72
CA ILE A 64 -14.89 7.94 -15.47
C ILE A 64 -15.00 6.49 -15.00
N THR A 65 -13.89 5.93 -14.53
CA THR A 65 -13.86 4.59 -13.95
C THR A 65 -14.38 4.55 -12.51
N PRO A 66 -15.00 3.43 -12.07
CA PRO A 66 -15.22 2.22 -12.85
C PRO A 66 -16.46 2.36 -13.75
N LEU A 67 -16.48 1.63 -14.87
CA LEU A 67 -17.64 1.61 -15.78
C LEU A 67 -18.73 0.62 -15.33
N ARG A 68 -18.38 -0.25 -14.37
CA ARG A 68 -19.30 -1.18 -13.71
C ARG A 68 -18.98 -1.23 -12.22
N GLU A 69 -20.00 -1.15 -11.37
CA GLU A 69 -19.83 -1.36 -9.92
C GLU A 69 -19.65 -2.86 -9.65
N ASP A 70 -18.45 -3.26 -9.25
CA ASP A 70 -18.10 -4.60 -8.76
C ASP A 70 -16.85 -4.50 -7.87
N SER A 71 -16.53 -5.55 -7.11
CA SER A 71 -15.33 -5.58 -6.27
C SER A 71 -14.29 -6.52 -6.84
N ILE A 72 -13.06 -6.03 -6.97
CA ILE A 72 -11.92 -6.83 -7.41
C ILE A 72 -11.05 -7.11 -6.18
N PRO A 73 -11.09 -8.34 -5.62
CA PRO A 73 -10.28 -8.67 -4.46
C PRO A 73 -8.80 -8.54 -4.82
N TRP A 74 -8.15 -7.53 -4.24
CA TRP A 74 -6.73 -7.24 -4.43
C TRP A 74 -6.08 -6.94 -3.08
N ASN A 75 -4.82 -7.35 -2.95
CA ASN A 75 -4.05 -7.16 -1.74
C ASN A 75 -2.65 -6.62 -2.08
N PHE A 76 -2.01 -6.02 -1.08
CA PHE A 76 -0.59 -5.71 -1.13
C PHE A 76 0.22 -6.99 -1.32
N LYS A 77 1.33 -6.87 -2.06
CA LYS A 77 2.31 -7.95 -2.11
C LYS A 77 3.21 -7.92 -0.88
N ARG A 78 3.73 -9.10 -0.54
CA ARG A 78 4.83 -9.19 0.40
C ARG A 78 6.05 -8.51 -0.20
N ILE A 79 6.64 -7.57 0.54
CA ILE A 79 7.89 -6.93 0.19
C ILE A 79 9.01 -7.97 0.18
N ASP A 80 9.94 -7.82 -0.74
CA ASP A 80 11.12 -8.69 -0.85
C ASP A 80 11.97 -8.60 0.42
N GLN A 81 11.89 -9.65 1.24
CA GLN A 81 12.61 -9.72 2.50
C GLN A 81 14.12 -9.84 2.29
N ASP A 82 14.58 -10.42 1.17
CA ASP A 82 16.00 -10.62 0.92
C ASP A 82 16.68 -9.31 0.53
N SER A 83 15.96 -8.47 -0.23
CA SER A 83 16.34 -7.06 -0.44
C SER A 83 16.46 -6.31 0.89
N LEU A 84 15.46 -6.43 1.79
CA LEU A 84 15.51 -5.77 3.10
C LEU A 84 16.68 -6.28 3.97
N ARG A 85 16.91 -7.60 4.03
CA ARG A 85 18.04 -8.20 4.74
C ARG A 85 19.38 -7.69 4.20
N SER A 86 19.50 -7.63 2.87
CA SER A 86 20.70 -7.12 2.21
C SER A 86 20.94 -5.64 2.51
N MET A 87 19.88 -4.81 2.53
CA MET A 87 19.99 -3.41 2.96
C MET A 87 20.47 -3.29 4.40
N VAL A 88 19.94 -4.09 5.33
CA VAL A 88 20.37 -4.08 6.74
C VAL A 88 21.87 -4.37 6.83
N ARG A 89 22.33 -5.45 6.19
CA ARG A 89 23.73 -5.87 6.22
C ARG A 89 24.67 -4.79 5.66
N ASP A 90 24.28 -4.16 4.56
CA ASP A 90 25.14 -3.22 3.85
C ASP A 90 25.16 -1.83 4.50
N LEU A 91 24.03 -1.39 5.08
CA LEU A 91 23.86 -0.02 5.58
C LEU A 91 24.07 0.11 7.10
N LEU A 92 23.81 -0.95 7.87
CA LEU A 92 23.84 -0.89 9.33
C LEU A 92 25.04 -1.66 9.91
N PRO A 93 25.73 -1.13 10.94
CA PRO A 93 26.64 -1.92 11.75
C PRO A 93 25.84 -2.90 12.61
N CYS A 94 25.92 -4.18 12.24
CA CYS A 94 25.35 -5.30 12.98
C CYS A 94 26.46 -6.15 13.59
N GLU A 95 26.25 -6.60 14.83
CA GLU A 95 26.95 -7.76 15.39
C GLU A 95 26.11 -9.03 15.18
N GLU A 96 26.72 -10.21 15.28
CA GLU A 96 25.98 -11.47 15.25
C GLU A 96 24.97 -11.54 16.42
N GLY A 97 23.79 -12.12 16.18
CA GLY A 97 22.76 -12.33 17.18
C GLY A 97 21.36 -11.91 16.74
N GLU A 98 20.37 -12.21 17.59
CA GLU A 98 18.96 -11.97 17.29
C GLU A 98 18.61 -10.47 17.19
N GLY A 99 18.01 -10.11 16.06
CA GLY A 99 17.34 -8.83 15.87
C GLY A 99 16.14 -8.96 14.95
N TYR A 100 15.39 -7.87 14.85
CA TYR A 100 14.10 -7.84 14.19
C TYR A 100 13.94 -6.54 13.42
N LEU A 101 13.38 -6.62 12.22
CA LEU A 101 13.04 -5.46 11.39
C LEU A 101 11.54 -5.32 11.32
N ASN A 102 11.04 -4.13 11.68
CA ASN A 102 9.70 -3.71 11.31
C ASN A 102 9.71 -3.16 9.88
N PRO A 103 9.24 -3.92 8.85
CA PRO A 103 9.24 -3.42 7.48
C PRO A 103 8.17 -2.34 7.26
N SER A 104 7.27 -2.14 8.24
CA SER A 104 6.15 -1.21 8.14
C SER A 104 6.61 0.24 8.11
N PRO A 105 5.97 1.08 7.27
CA PRO A 105 6.05 2.53 7.39
C PRO A 105 5.43 3.08 8.69
N TRP A 106 4.86 2.23 9.55
CA TRP A 106 4.16 2.62 10.77
C TRP A 106 4.72 1.94 12.02
N GLU A 107 4.44 2.55 13.17
CA GLU A 107 4.76 1.94 14.47
C GLU A 107 3.91 0.68 14.67
N ARG A 108 4.55 -0.39 15.15
CA ARG A 108 3.88 -1.61 15.60
C ARG A 108 3.98 -1.73 17.11
N THR A 109 2.84 -1.98 17.75
CA THR A 109 2.78 -2.36 19.16
C THR A 109 2.64 -3.88 19.25
N LEU A 110 3.51 -4.51 20.02
CA LEU A 110 3.59 -5.97 20.13
C LEU A 110 2.95 -6.42 21.45
N SER A 111 1.91 -7.25 21.34
CA SER A 111 1.21 -7.83 22.50
C SER A 111 2.11 -8.83 23.23
N GLY A 112 2.06 -8.82 24.57
CA GLY A 112 2.79 -9.76 25.43
C GLY A 112 4.02 -9.20 26.14
N ARG A 113 4.66 -8.11 25.66
CA ARG A 113 5.84 -7.49 26.32
C ARG A 113 5.94 -5.96 26.26
N SER A 114 4.90 -5.23 25.84
CA SER A 114 4.94 -3.76 25.69
C SER A 114 6.05 -3.22 24.76
N VAL A 115 6.57 -4.06 23.85
CA VAL A 115 7.61 -3.65 22.91
C VAL A 115 6.95 -2.92 21.74
N LYS A 116 7.43 -1.71 21.47
CA LYS A 116 7.06 -0.92 20.29
C LYS A 116 8.23 -0.91 19.32
N LEU A 117 7.95 -1.21 18.06
CA LEU A 117 8.90 -1.04 16.96
C LEU A 117 8.45 0.16 16.13
N ALA A 118 9.29 1.17 16.05
CA ALA A 118 9.06 2.34 15.22
C ALA A 118 9.09 1.99 13.71
N PRO A 119 8.63 2.89 12.83
CA PRO A 119 8.67 2.68 11.38
C PRO A 119 10.08 2.30 10.88
N GLY A 120 10.19 1.18 10.15
CA GLY A 120 11.48 0.72 9.62
C GLY A 120 12.50 0.29 10.67
N GLU A 121 12.16 0.27 11.97
CA GLU A 121 13.13 0.03 13.04
C GLU A 121 13.78 -1.35 12.90
N VAL A 122 15.11 -1.38 13.00
CA VAL A 122 15.89 -2.58 13.28
C VAL A 122 16.26 -2.55 14.75
N GLY A 123 15.77 -3.53 15.52
CA GLY A 123 15.89 -3.54 16.98
C GLY A 123 15.67 -4.92 17.60
N PRO A 124 15.88 -5.05 18.92
CA PRO A 124 15.60 -6.28 19.66
C PRO A 124 14.10 -6.43 19.96
N GLY A 125 13.50 -7.60 19.67
CA GLY A 125 12.10 -7.90 20.02
C GLY A 125 11.41 -8.91 19.11
N LYS A 126 11.17 -10.14 19.61
CA LYS A 126 10.35 -11.17 18.94
C LYS A 126 8.87 -10.88 19.05
N VAL A 127 8.12 -11.20 17.99
CA VAL A 127 6.66 -11.05 17.93
C VAL A 127 5.96 -12.41 17.97
N GLN A 128 4.85 -12.47 18.68
CA GLN A 128 3.77 -13.42 18.43
C GLN A 128 2.49 -12.58 18.30
N GLU A 129 1.91 -12.56 17.09
CA GLU A 129 0.61 -11.91 16.86
C GLU A 129 -0.49 -12.93 17.19
N GLU A 130 -1.07 -12.84 18.39
CA GLU A 130 -2.34 -13.50 18.67
C GLU A 130 -3.46 -12.59 18.16
N LEU A 131 -4.14 -13.03 17.12
CA LEU A 131 -5.19 -12.29 16.45
C LEU A 131 -6.43 -13.18 16.36
N GLU A 132 -7.49 -12.80 17.07
CA GLU A 132 -8.78 -13.48 17.01
C GLU A 132 -9.56 -13.02 15.78
N MET A 133 -9.91 -13.96 14.92
CA MET A 133 -10.77 -13.70 13.77
C MET A 133 -12.24 -13.67 14.21
N THR A 134 -13.00 -12.76 13.61
CA THR A 134 -14.46 -12.71 13.72
C THR A 134 -15.10 -13.25 12.44
N GLU A 135 -16.22 -13.94 12.62
CA GLU A 135 -17.09 -14.45 11.54
C GLU A 135 -18.42 -13.68 11.47
N MET A 136 -18.71 -12.83 12.46
CA MET A 136 -19.93 -12.03 12.51
C MET A 136 -19.75 -10.73 13.27
N VAL A 137 -20.31 -9.64 12.75
CA VAL A 137 -20.37 -8.34 13.44
C VAL A 137 -21.79 -7.81 13.47
N GLN A 138 -22.25 -7.48 14.68
CA GLN A 138 -23.50 -6.76 14.91
C GLN A 138 -23.20 -5.26 14.88
N THR A 139 -23.51 -4.59 13.77
CA THR A 139 -23.20 -3.16 13.63
C THR A 139 -24.33 -2.28 14.16
N GLY A 140 -25.57 -2.75 14.07
CA GLY A 140 -26.77 -1.97 14.40
C GLY A 140 -27.13 -0.91 13.35
N PHE A 141 -26.50 -0.92 12.17
CA PHE A 141 -26.77 0.04 11.11
C PHE A 141 -27.88 -0.47 10.18
N TYR A 142 -28.92 0.32 9.91
CA TYR A 142 -29.91 -0.07 8.89
C TYR A 142 -29.31 0.00 7.48
N ASN A 143 -28.58 1.09 7.20
CA ASN A 143 -27.75 1.27 6.02
C ASN A 143 -26.38 1.84 6.42
N ALA A 144 -25.37 1.61 5.59
CA ALA A 144 -24.01 2.05 5.86
C ALA A 144 -23.30 2.46 4.56
N PHE A 145 -22.24 3.25 4.70
CA PHE A 145 -21.23 3.42 3.66
C PHE A 145 -20.24 2.28 3.74
N PHE A 146 -19.75 1.82 2.58
CA PHE A 146 -18.77 0.74 2.51
C PHE A 146 -17.50 1.24 1.84
N HIS A 147 -16.37 1.09 2.53
CA HIS A 147 -15.06 1.45 1.99
C HIS A 147 -14.21 0.20 1.89
N HIS A 148 -13.76 -0.18 0.70
CA HIS A 148 -13.07 -1.44 0.49
C HIS A 148 -11.81 -1.28 -0.34
N LEU A 149 -10.89 -2.23 -0.19
CA LEU A 149 -9.64 -2.22 -0.96
C LEU A 149 -9.90 -2.77 -2.37
N ASN A 150 -9.63 -1.92 -3.36
CA ASN A 150 -9.52 -2.29 -4.77
C ASN A 150 -8.07 -2.06 -5.25
N PRO A 151 -7.70 -2.57 -6.44
CA PRO A 151 -6.36 -2.38 -6.97
C PRO A 151 -5.92 -0.91 -6.98
N LEU A 152 -4.90 -0.59 -6.18
CA LEU A 152 -4.31 0.75 -6.06
C LEU A 152 -5.28 1.85 -5.56
N TYR A 153 -6.42 1.49 -4.96
CA TYR A 153 -7.46 2.44 -4.57
C TYR A 153 -8.30 1.96 -3.38
N ILE A 154 -8.79 2.88 -2.56
CA ILE A 154 -9.83 2.57 -1.56
C ILE A 154 -11.16 3.06 -2.12
N SER A 155 -11.95 2.12 -2.62
CA SER A 155 -13.24 2.40 -3.24
C SER A 155 -14.30 2.64 -2.20
N SER A 156 -15.21 3.58 -2.48
CA SER A 156 -16.30 3.96 -1.59
C SER A 156 -17.62 3.70 -2.28
N ILE A 157 -18.37 2.74 -1.76
CA ILE A 157 -19.74 2.48 -2.15
C ILE A 157 -20.63 3.34 -1.26
N GLY A 158 -21.60 4.01 -1.89
CA GLY A 158 -22.55 4.86 -1.19
C GLY A 158 -23.42 4.09 -0.18
N LEU A 159 -24.42 4.75 0.38
CA LEU A 159 -25.34 4.12 1.33
C LEU A 159 -26.01 2.89 0.71
N ARG A 160 -25.89 1.75 1.41
CA ARG A 160 -26.60 0.49 1.09
C ARG A 160 -27.16 -0.13 2.36
N SER A 161 -28.36 -0.70 2.27
CA SER A 161 -28.97 -1.54 3.31
C SER A 161 -28.54 -3.01 3.21
N SER A 162 -28.03 -3.41 2.05
CA SER A 162 -27.48 -4.75 1.81
C SER A 162 -26.31 -4.71 0.82
N ILE A 163 -25.30 -5.53 1.04
CA ILE A 163 -24.20 -5.74 0.09
C ILE A 163 -23.57 -7.13 0.30
N SER A 164 -23.07 -7.72 -0.79
CA SER A 164 -22.16 -8.87 -0.73
C SER A 164 -20.88 -8.48 -1.45
N ILE A 165 -19.73 -8.57 -0.77
CA ILE A 165 -18.45 -8.12 -1.30
C ILE A 165 -17.33 -9.07 -0.93
N ARG A 166 -16.53 -9.47 -1.92
CA ARG A 166 -15.31 -10.27 -1.71
C ARG A 166 -14.09 -9.35 -1.73
N THR A 167 -13.35 -9.29 -0.64
CA THR A 167 -12.21 -8.37 -0.50
C THR A 167 -11.20 -8.85 0.54
N PHE A 168 -10.11 -8.11 0.72
CA PHE A 168 -9.15 -8.26 1.83
C PHE A 168 -9.38 -7.22 2.92
N MET A 169 -10.19 -6.20 2.64
CA MET A 169 -10.59 -5.20 3.63
C MET A 169 -11.88 -4.50 3.22
N VAL A 170 -12.77 -4.35 4.21
CA VAL A 170 -13.95 -3.50 4.10
C VAL A 170 -14.19 -2.78 5.43
N SER A 171 -14.52 -1.50 5.36
CA SER A 171 -15.02 -0.72 6.48
C SER A 171 -16.50 -0.45 6.29
N ILE A 172 -17.30 -0.84 7.28
CA ILE A 172 -18.75 -0.62 7.35
C ILE A 172 -18.97 0.60 8.24
N GLN A 173 -19.30 1.74 7.64
CA GLN A 173 -19.40 3.02 8.34
C GLN A 173 -20.84 3.51 8.45
N GLY A 174 -21.29 3.70 9.69
CA GLY A 174 -22.51 4.42 10.04
C GLY A 174 -22.22 5.92 10.27
N SER A 175 -23.13 6.61 10.96
CA SER A 175 -22.99 8.04 11.25
C SER A 175 -21.97 8.36 12.35
N SER A 176 -21.85 7.48 13.36
CA SER A 176 -21.04 7.73 14.57
C SER A 176 -19.92 6.72 14.80
N SER A 177 -19.90 5.62 14.05
CA SER A 177 -18.87 4.59 14.17
C SER A 177 -18.65 3.83 12.88
N SER A 178 -17.50 3.17 12.81
CA SER A 178 -17.07 2.33 11.70
C SER A 178 -16.48 1.03 12.21
N TYR A 179 -16.76 -0.06 11.50
CA TYR A 179 -16.19 -1.38 11.73
C TYR A 179 -15.32 -1.74 10.53
N THR A 180 -14.00 -1.76 10.72
CA THR A 180 -13.03 -2.17 9.70
C THR A 180 -12.70 -3.63 9.87
N LEU A 181 -13.03 -4.41 8.85
CA LEU A 181 -12.71 -5.82 8.70
C LEU A 181 -11.52 -5.97 7.75
N PHE A 182 -10.53 -6.80 8.09
CA PHE A 182 -9.35 -7.02 7.25
C PHE A 182 -8.73 -8.40 7.46
N SER A 183 -8.02 -8.91 6.46
CA SER A 183 -7.33 -10.20 6.53
C SER A 183 -6.21 -10.27 5.48
N ASN A 184 -5.25 -11.18 5.69
CA ASN A 184 -4.25 -11.50 4.67
C ASN A 184 -4.78 -12.48 3.60
N ARG A 185 -5.98 -13.04 3.80
CA ARG A 185 -6.72 -13.87 2.83
C ARG A 185 -8.01 -13.15 2.43
N SER A 186 -8.48 -13.39 1.20
CA SER A 186 -9.74 -12.81 0.77
C SER A 186 -10.89 -13.44 1.55
N PHE A 187 -11.83 -12.63 2.02
CA PHE A 187 -13.07 -13.05 2.65
C PHE A 187 -14.27 -12.41 1.94
N THR A 188 -15.45 -12.98 2.18
CA THR A 188 -16.71 -12.40 1.69
C THR A 188 -17.47 -11.80 2.87
N VAL A 189 -17.92 -10.56 2.72
CA VAL A 189 -18.82 -9.91 3.68
C VAL A 189 -20.19 -9.78 3.07
N GLU A 190 -21.17 -10.34 3.75
CA GLU A 190 -22.58 -10.13 3.48
C GLU A 190 -23.15 -9.26 4.59
N PHE A 191 -23.55 -8.04 4.24
CA PHE A 191 -24.22 -7.13 5.15
C PHE A 191 -25.70 -7.08 4.83
N GLU A 192 -26.54 -7.26 5.85
CA GLU A 192 -27.98 -7.08 5.75
C GLU A 192 -28.57 -6.79 7.13
N ASN A 193 -29.50 -5.82 7.21
CA ASN A 193 -30.26 -5.52 8.44
C ASN A 193 -29.36 -5.31 9.68
N GLY A 194 -28.25 -4.58 9.54
CA GLY A 194 -27.32 -4.26 10.63
C GLY A 194 -26.42 -5.38 11.08
N ARG A 195 -26.36 -6.47 10.31
CA ARG A 195 -25.50 -7.63 10.57
C ARG A 195 -24.56 -7.85 9.41
N ALA A 196 -23.29 -8.04 9.71
CA ALA A 196 -22.27 -8.45 8.74
C ALA A 196 -21.86 -9.90 9.03
N ARG A 197 -22.15 -10.81 8.11
CA ARG A 197 -21.64 -12.18 8.10
C ARG A 197 -20.35 -12.22 7.30
N ILE A 198 -19.32 -12.87 7.84
CA ILE A 198 -17.99 -12.93 7.25
C ILE A 198 -17.65 -14.39 6.95
N ASP A 199 -17.51 -14.73 5.68
CA ASP A 199 -17.06 -16.03 5.22
C ASP A 199 -15.54 -16.01 4.95
N GLY A 200 -14.79 -16.87 5.64
CA GLY A 200 -13.33 -16.93 5.61
C GLY A 200 -12.62 -16.28 6.81
N GLY A 201 -13.36 -15.62 7.70
CA GLY A 201 -12.86 -14.96 8.90
C GLY A 201 -12.08 -13.66 8.61
N ALA A 202 -12.25 -12.65 9.47
CA ALA A 202 -11.51 -11.39 9.37
C ALA A 202 -11.17 -10.84 10.75
N LEU A 203 -10.12 -10.05 10.83
CA LEU A 203 -9.81 -9.24 11.99
C LEU A 203 -10.68 -7.99 11.98
N MET A 204 -11.06 -7.51 13.16
CA MET A 204 -11.96 -6.36 13.29
C MET A 204 -11.33 -5.27 14.13
N LYS A 205 -11.44 -4.03 13.68
CA LYS A 205 -11.26 -2.83 14.51
C LYS A 205 -12.47 -1.92 14.43
N ARG A 206 -12.88 -1.41 15.58
CA ARG A 206 -13.88 -0.33 15.69
C ARG A 206 -13.19 1.03 15.77
N SER A 207 -13.76 2.03 15.11
CA SER A 207 -13.32 3.43 15.16
C SER A 207 -14.51 4.38 14.98
N THR A 208 -14.28 5.69 15.04
CA THR A 208 -15.31 6.69 14.74
C THR A 208 -15.56 6.79 13.24
N THR A 209 -14.48 6.75 12.45
CA THR A 209 -14.52 6.78 10.98
C THR A 209 -13.57 5.72 10.40
N TRP A 210 -13.81 5.30 9.16
CA TRP A 210 -12.92 4.35 8.48
C TRP A 210 -11.50 4.90 8.34
N ARG A 211 -11.35 6.22 8.13
CA ARG A 211 -10.03 6.86 7.97
C ARG A 211 -9.19 6.77 9.24
N GLU A 212 -9.84 6.88 10.41
CA GLU A 212 -9.18 6.75 11.72
C GLU A 212 -8.62 5.34 11.94
N ALA A 213 -9.33 4.31 11.46
CA ALA A 213 -8.84 2.94 11.52
C ALA A 213 -7.56 2.75 10.71
N LYS A 214 -7.37 3.53 9.63
CA LYS A 214 -6.24 3.43 8.70
C LYS A 214 -6.16 2.02 8.08
N PRO A 215 -7.22 1.57 7.40
CA PRO A 215 -7.38 0.17 7.00
C PRO A 215 -6.28 -0.36 6.09
N HIS A 216 -5.73 0.49 5.20
CA HIS A 216 -4.61 0.12 4.35
C HIS A 216 -3.40 -0.38 5.15
N ARG A 217 -3.17 0.18 6.35
CA ARG A 217 -2.05 -0.21 7.22
C ARG A 217 -2.22 -1.61 7.75
N MET A 218 -3.43 -1.90 8.21
CA MET A 218 -3.76 -3.21 8.79
C MET A 218 -3.59 -4.32 7.78
N VAL A 219 -4.07 -4.10 6.56
CA VAL A 219 -3.94 -5.08 5.48
C VAL A 219 -2.47 -5.25 5.09
N TRP A 220 -1.75 -4.13 4.93
CA TRP A 220 -0.34 -4.17 4.58
C TRP A 220 0.49 -4.88 5.64
N ASP A 221 0.23 -4.59 6.93
CA ASP A 221 0.91 -5.20 8.07
C ASP A 221 0.61 -6.71 8.17
N ALA A 222 -0.64 -7.11 7.94
CA ALA A 222 -1.05 -8.52 7.93
C ALA A 222 -0.34 -9.34 6.83
N VAL A 223 0.09 -8.71 5.74
CA VAL A 223 0.86 -9.34 4.66
C VAL A 223 2.37 -9.30 4.94
N ASN A 224 2.85 -8.20 5.52
CA ASN A 224 4.27 -7.87 5.70
C ASN A 224 4.68 -7.94 7.17
N GLN A 225 4.73 -9.14 7.73
CA GLN A 225 5.10 -9.35 9.14
C GLN A 225 6.53 -8.91 9.47
N VAL A 226 6.82 -8.79 10.77
CA VAL A 226 8.17 -8.48 11.27
C VAL A 226 9.16 -9.53 10.76
N ILE A 227 10.35 -9.09 10.38
CA ILE A 227 11.37 -9.94 9.77
C ILE A 227 12.43 -10.28 10.81
N ASP A 228 12.65 -11.57 11.03
CA ASP A 228 13.75 -12.07 11.86
C ASP A 228 15.09 -11.86 11.14
N LEU A 229 16.09 -11.39 11.88
CA LEU A 229 17.43 -11.09 11.40
C LEU A 229 18.47 -11.73 12.32
N ASP A 230 19.54 -12.23 11.71
CA ASP A 230 20.81 -12.44 12.39
C ASP A 230 21.64 -11.15 12.31
N CYS A 231 21.17 -10.15 13.03
CA CYS A 231 21.79 -8.84 13.17
C CYS A 231 21.34 -8.27 14.51
N ARG A 232 22.27 -8.17 15.46
CA ARG A 232 22.07 -7.37 16.67
C ARG A 232 22.52 -5.93 16.38
N PRO A 233 21.60 -4.97 16.18
CA PRO A 233 22.00 -3.62 15.84
C PRO A 233 22.61 -2.92 17.06
N LYS A 234 23.73 -2.22 16.85
CA LYS A 234 24.35 -1.38 17.89
C LYS A 234 23.47 -0.20 18.30
N TYR A 235 22.62 0.26 17.39
CA TYR A 235 21.75 1.43 17.51
C TYR A 235 20.35 1.09 16.99
N LYS A 236 19.31 1.55 17.67
CA LYS A 236 17.94 1.51 17.14
C LYS A 236 17.81 2.55 16.04
N VAL A 237 17.70 2.12 14.79
CA VAL A 237 17.65 2.98 13.61
C VAL A 237 16.61 2.48 12.63
N SER A 238 15.96 3.41 11.93
CA SER A 238 15.03 3.07 10.85
C SER A 238 15.81 2.74 9.59
N LEU A 239 15.61 1.54 9.05
CA LEU A 239 16.13 1.12 7.75
C LEU A 239 15.48 1.90 6.60
N LEU A 240 14.17 2.11 6.69
CA LEU A 240 13.39 2.88 5.74
C LEU A 240 12.21 3.50 6.48
N ARG A 241 12.07 4.83 6.38
CA ARG A 241 10.90 5.53 6.91
C ARG A 241 10.28 6.38 5.81
N ILE A 242 8.95 6.33 5.70
CA ILE A 242 8.17 7.03 4.67
C ILE A 242 7.14 7.91 5.39
N GLU A 243 7.11 9.20 5.04
CA GLU A 243 6.14 10.18 5.56
C GLU A 243 5.53 10.95 4.37
N PRO A 244 4.22 11.24 4.31
CA PRO A 244 3.23 10.94 5.32
C PRO A 244 2.81 9.48 5.27
N SER A 245 2.17 9.07 6.35
CA SER A 245 1.71 7.71 6.58
C SER A 245 0.57 7.21 5.67
N SER A 246 0.11 8.02 4.70
CA SER A 246 -0.77 7.60 3.60
C SER A 246 0.00 7.01 2.42
N VAL A 247 1.31 7.21 2.34
CA VAL A 247 2.16 6.67 1.27
C VAL A 247 2.70 5.31 1.68
N VAL A 248 2.50 4.31 0.83
CA VAL A 248 2.86 2.91 1.09
C VAL A 248 3.81 2.36 0.03
N PRO A 249 4.83 1.59 0.42
CA PRO A 249 5.65 0.86 -0.52
C PRO A 249 4.88 -0.37 -1.01
N LEU A 250 4.79 -0.51 -2.33
CA LEU A 250 4.19 -1.68 -2.98
C LEU A 250 5.23 -2.70 -3.44
N ARG A 251 6.43 -2.22 -3.78
CA ARG A 251 7.61 -3.01 -4.14
C ARG A 251 8.82 -2.32 -3.54
N LEU A 252 9.77 -3.12 -3.06
CA LEU A 252 11.12 -2.66 -2.76
C LEU A 252 12.09 -3.71 -3.29
N LYS A 253 13.11 -3.25 -4.01
CA LYS A 253 14.27 -4.05 -4.39
C LYS A 253 15.54 -3.35 -3.99
N TYR A 254 16.53 -4.12 -3.59
CA TYR A 254 17.85 -3.59 -3.27
C TYR A 254 18.94 -4.49 -3.84
N GLU A 255 19.89 -3.87 -4.53
CA GLU A 255 21.06 -4.55 -5.08
C GLU A 255 22.24 -3.59 -5.11
N ASN A 256 23.34 -3.95 -4.44
CA ASN A 256 24.63 -3.26 -4.53
C ASN A 256 24.57 -1.73 -4.37
N GLY A 257 23.85 -1.24 -3.36
CA GLY A 257 23.71 0.20 -3.11
C GLY A 257 22.65 0.89 -3.98
N LYS A 258 21.90 0.17 -4.82
CA LYS A 258 20.74 0.70 -5.54
C LYS A 258 19.45 0.25 -4.84
N VAL A 259 18.58 1.20 -4.49
CA VAL A 259 17.26 0.94 -3.92
C VAL A 259 16.20 1.34 -4.95
N GLU A 260 15.30 0.43 -5.30
CA GLU A 260 14.13 0.71 -6.14
C GLU A 260 12.84 0.50 -5.34
N ILE A 261 11.98 1.52 -5.27
CA ILE A 261 10.75 1.47 -4.49
C ILE A 261 9.58 1.97 -5.35
N ASP A 262 8.51 1.19 -5.44
CA ASP A 262 7.24 1.68 -6.00
C ASP A 262 6.37 2.19 -4.84
N LEU A 263 6.00 3.47 -4.89
CA LEU A 263 5.23 4.16 -3.86
C LEU A 263 3.82 4.46 -4.33
N LEU A 264 2.83 4.16 -3.50
CA LEU A 264 1.43 4.49 -3.74
C LEU A 264 0.93 5.46 -2.68
N ASN A 265 0.37 6.59 -3.09
CA ASN A 265 -0.37 7.47 -2.19
C ASN A 265 -1.80 6.97 -2.03
N LEU A 266 -2.22 6.63 -0.81
CA LEU A 266 -3.58 6.21 -0.48
C LEU A 266 -4.41 7.35 0.15
N ASP A 267 -4.12 8.60 -0.21
CA ASP A 267 -4.93 9.75 0.16
C ASP A 267 -5.64 10.37 -1.05
N ASP A 268 -6.77 11.05 -0.78
CA ASP A 268 -7.54 11.79 -1.78
C ASP A 268 -6.95 13.15 -2.13
N LYS A 269 -5.81 13.48 -1.52
CA LYS A 269 -5.05 14.71 -1.72
C LYS A 269 -3.65 14.40 -2.25
N PRO A 270 -3.08 15.32 -3.05
CA PRO A 270 -1.66 15.28 -3.32
C PRO A 270 -0.86 15.49 -2.03
N VAL A 271 0.29 14.84 -1.93
CA VAL A 271 1.19 14.89 -0.77
C VAL A 271 2.63 15.00 -1.24
N VAL A 272 3.53 15.50 -0.37
CA VAL A 272 4.98 15.38 -0.58
C VAL A 272 5.48 14.27 0.32
N SER A 273 5.88 13.15 -0.28
CA SER A 273 6.41 11.99 0.42
C SER A 273 7.90 12.16 0.70
N THR A 274 8.32 12.15 1.96
CA THR A 274 9.73 12.11 2.34
C THR A 274 10.13 10.68 2.66
N LEU A 275 11.13 10.18 1.94
CA LEU A 275 11.79 8.91 2.23
C LEU A 275 13.06 9.18 3.03
N TYR A 276 13.25 8.49 4.14
CA TYR A 276 14.45 8.56 4.98
C TYR A 276 15.15 7.21 4.98
N LEU A 277 16.47 7.24 4.83
CA LEU A 277 17.34 6.06 4.89
C LEU A 277 18.51 6.30 5.86
N PRO A 278 19.06 5.26 6.50
CA PRO A 278 20.28 5.34 7.29
C PRO A 278 21.52 5.32 6.39
N ALA A 279 21.45 6.01 5.25
CA ALA A 279 22.43 5.99 4.18
C ALA A 279 22.63 7.40 3.61
N ARG A 280 23.79 7.65 2.98
CA ARG A 280 23.97 8.83 2.13
C ARG A 280 23.38 8.52 0.76
N ILE A 281 22.37 9.26 0.36
CA ILE A 281 21.77 9.20 -0.98
C ILE A 281 22.64 10.04 -1.92
N THR A 282 23.20 9.40 -2.94
CA THR A 282 24.09 10.06 -3.92
C THR A 282 23.36 10.49 -5.18
N SER A 283 22.29 9.80 -5.54
CA SER A 283 21.42 10.16 -6.65
C SER A 283 20.00 9.66 -6.34
N ALA A 284 19.01 10.38 -6.87
CA ALA A 284 17.62 10.00 -6.76
C ALA A 284 16.89 10.31 -8.08
N PHE A 285 16.10 9.36 -8.53
CA PHE A 285 15.34 9.46 -9.76
C PHE A 285 13.91 8.99 -9.51
N VAL A 286 12.94 9.70 -10.07
CA VAL A 286 11.53 9.34 -9.97
C VAL A 286 10.96 9.17 -11.36
N THR A 287 10.18 8.11 -11.54
CA THR A 287 9.46 7.83 -12.78
C THR A 287 7.97 7.88 -12.51
N ASP A 288 7.26 8.76 -13.22
CA ASP A 288 5.80 8.79 -13.24
C ASP A 288 5.31 7.84 -14.34
N PRO A 289 4.56 6.76 -14.00
CA PRO A 289 4.12 5.80 -15.00
C PRO A 289 3.15 6.38 -16.03
N ARG A 290 2.55 7.56 -15.79
CA ARG A 290 1.54 8.14 -16.69
C ARG A 290 2.12 8.64 -18.01
N ASP A 291 3.29 9.27 -17.93
CA ASP A 291 4.02 9.81 -19.08
C ASP A 291 5.38 9.11 -19.28
N MET A 292 5.72 8.16 -18.39
CA MET A 292 7.04 7.53 -18.32
C MET A 292 8.17 8.57 -18.25
N SER A 293 7.84 9.78 -17.78
CA SER A 293 8.82 10.82 -17.57
C SER A 293 9.63 10.47 -16.34
N GLY A 294 10.94 10.63 -16.50
CA GLY A 294 11.89 10.37 -15.45
C GLY A 294 12.57 11.67 -15.05
N GLU A 295 12.47 12.03 -13.79
CA GLU A 295 13.00 13.28 -13.25
C GLU A 295 14.05 12.97 -12.18
N SER A 296 15.20 13.64 -12.27
CA SER A 296 16.19 13.65 -11.19
C SER A 296 15.67 14.52 -10.05
N ILE A 297 15.79 14.03 -8.82
CA ILE A 297 15.43 14.79 -7.61
C ILE A 297 16.68 14.99 -6.76
N ASP A 298 16.86 16.19 -6.23
CA ASP A 298 17.97 16.49 -5.35
C ASP A 298 17.78 15.84 -3.97
N PRO A 299 18.71 14.98 -3.51
CA PRO A 299 18.63 14.39 -2.18
C PRO A 299 19.11 15.36 -1.10
N GLU A 300 18.40 15.42 0.02
CA GLU A 300 18.81 16.12 1.25
C GLU A 300 19.68 15.18 2.12
N PHE A 301 20.83 14.77 1.57
CA PHE A 301 21.82 13.86 2.17
C PHE A 301 21.31 12.44 2.51
N ASP A 302 20.36 12.30 3.43
CA ASP A 302 19.80 11.02 3.92
C ASP A 302 18.32 10.82 3.59
N ARG A 303 17.72 11.82 2.94
CA ARG A 303 16.31 11.81 2.58
C ARG A 303 16.07 12.38 1.20
N VAL A 304 14.95 12.02 0.61
CA VAL A 304 14.46 12.61 -0.64
C VAL A 304 12.98 12.93 -0.51
N LYS A 305 12.55 14.06 -1.08
CA LYS A 305 11.15 14.50 -1.12
C LYS A 305 10.58 14.23 -2.50
N VAL A 306 9.49 13.47 -2.54
CA VAL A 306 8.84 12.98 -3.76
C VAL A 306 7.41 13.51 -3.79
N PRO A 307 7.07 14.45 -4.69
CA PRO A 307 5.71 14.93 -4.84
C PRO A 307 4.83 13.83 -5.43
N MET A 308 3.70 13.53 -4.80
CA MET A 308 2.77 12.50 -5.21
C MET A 308 1.37 13.08 -5.39
N ARG A 309 0.69 12.71 -6.48
CA ARG A 309 -0.72 13.03 -6.68
C ARG A 309 -1.60 12.23 -5.73
N ARG A 310 -2.86 12.66 -5.56
CA ARG A 310 -3.88 11.83 -4.93
C ARG A 310 -3.95 10.46 -5.63
N TRP A 311 -4.01 9.38 -4.86
CA TRP A 311 -4.12 8.03 -5.42
C TRP A 311 -3.02 7.61 -6.42
N GLY A 312 -1.92 8.38 -6.49
CA GLY A 312 -0.88 8.23 -7.51
C GLY A 312 0.14 7.16 -7.13
N LEU A 313 0.69 6.51 -8.17
CA LEU A 313 1.78 5.56 -8.08
C LEU A 313 3.03 6.15 -8.75
N LEU A 314 4.19 6.05 -8.11
CA LEU A 314 5.48 6.45 -8.67
C LEU A 314 6.55 5.40 -8.37
N SER A 315 7.54 5.27 -9.25
CA SER A 315 8.74 4.50 -8.97
C SER A 315 9.89 5.42 -8.59
N VAL A 316 10.60 5.09 -7.52
CA VAL A 316 11.75 5.85 -7.01
C VAL A 316 12.99 4.95 -7.07
N SER A 317 14.05 5.41 -7.72
CA SER A 317 15.36 4.76 -7.75
C SER A 317 16.37 5.64 -7.02
N LEU A 318 17.07 5.07 -6.04
CA LEU A 318 18.07 5.75 -5.22
C LEU A 318 19.40 5.01 -5.32
N GLU A 319 20.49 5.74 -5.46
CA GLU A 319 21.83 5.21 -5.18
C GLU A 319 22.25 5.66 -3.79
N VAL A 320 22.73 4.71 -2.99
CA VAL A 320 23.01 4.91 -1.58
C VAL A 320 24.36 4.36 -1.18
N LYS A 321 24.99 5.03 -0.21
CA LYS A 321 26.23 4.59 0.42
C LYS A 321 26.04 4.55 1.93
N ARG A 322 26.69 3.59 2.59
CA ARG A 322 26.69 3.47 4.04
C ARG A 322 27.15 4.77 4.71
N LEU A 323 26.46 5.18 5.77
CA LEU A 323 26.88 6.33 6.58
C LEU A 323 28.08 5.97 7.47
N LEU A 324 28.92 6.97 7.72
CA LEU A 324 29.89 6.89 8.81
C LEU A 324 29.16 6.72 10.15
N GLU A 325 29.72 5.94 11.06
CA GLU A 325 29.07 5.60 12.33
C GLU A 325 28.66 6.85 13.15
N ALA A 326 29.48 7.90 13.12
CA ALA A 326 29.18 9.17 13.80
C ALA A 326 27.91 9.86 13.28
N LEU A 327 27.59 9.70 11.99
CA LEU A 327 26.37 10.24 11.39
C LEU A 327 25.16 9.33 11.66
N LEU A 328 25.38 8.02 11.69
CA LEU A 328 24.35 7.05 12.06
C LEU A 328 23.87 7.23 13.50
N LYS A 329 24.77 7.58 14.44
CA LYS A 329 24.40 7.92 15.84
C LYS A 329 23.40 9.06 15.93
N LYS A 330 23.38 10.00 14.98
CA LYS A 330 22.40 11.10 14.94
C LYS A 330 21.01 10.65 14.44
N LYS A 331 20.88 9.40 14.00
CA LYS A 331 19.64 8.79 13.50
C LYS A 331 19.01 7.81 14.49
N ILE A 332 19.56 7.72 15.71
CA ILE A 332 19.02 6.87 16.75
C ILE A 332 17.58 7.28 17.05
N ILE A 333 16.68 6.31 17.05
CA ILE A 333 15.30 6.48 17.48
C ILE A 333 15.34 6.63 19.00
N SER A 334 15.13 7.84 19.51
CA SER A 334 15.01 8.10 20.94
C SER A 334 13.68 7.52 21.44
N ALA A 335 13.75 6.68 22.48
CA ALA A 335 12.59 6.09 23.14
C ALA A 335 11.78 7.11 23.95
#